data_AF-A0A3M7IJE8-F1
#
_entry.id   AF-A0A3M7IJE8-F1
#
_cell.length_a   1.000
_cell.length_b   1.000
_cell.length_c   1.000
_cell.angle_alpha   90.00
_cell.angle_beta   90.00
_cell.angle_gamma   90.00
#
_symmetry.space_group_name_H-M   'P 1'
#
loop_
_entity.id
_entity.type
_entity.pdbx_description
1 polymer ?
#
loop_
_entity_poly.entity_id
_entity_poly.type
_entity_poly.pdbx_seq_one_letter_code
_entity_poly.pdbx_strand_id
1 'polypeptide(L)'
;MSTTDASQMSLDTYTFPHSRLRRRLTSPDRTPLVLIACGSFSPITFLHLRMFEMAADYARFNTQFEVVGAYLSCVGDAYKKTGLVKAEHRVNMCSLAVQGSSWIGVDPWEALHEEYLETAKVLDHFNREINENLGGVYVGDSGERKPARIALLAGADLIQTMSTPGRTGTDIDEALSALQSWKDNIWVIQQLVQNDISSTKVRLFLRRDMSIRYLVPEPVVQYIEENGLFDEDGAASTGSSGGNAGAGDAEVEGKGKGRVGGTTGPVGGMAGESKGVSGVVGGSSSGAGNPPAG
;
A
#
# COMPACT_ATOMS: atom_id res chain seq x y z
N MET A 1 2.18 -12.40 -21.57
CA MET A 1 3.24 -12.17 -20.56
C MET A 1 2.87 -13.00 -19.36
N SER A 2 3.75 -13.91 -18.92
CA SER A 2 3.48 -14.83 -17.83
C SER A 2 3.20 -14.03 -16.55
N THR A 3 2.01 -14.16 -15.99
CA THR A 3 1.72 -13.72 -14.62
C THR A 3 2.48 -14.67 -13.70
N THR A 4 3.65 -14.26 -13.24
CA THR A 4 4.39 -15.02 -12.22
C THR A 4 3.52 -15.07 -10.97
N ASP A 5 3.13 -16.27 -10.56
CA ASP A 5 2.34 -16.50 -9.35
C ASP A 5 3.19 -16.12 -8.13
N ALA A 6 2.70 -15.18 -7.31
CA ALA A 6 3.40 -14.73 -6.12
C ALA A 6 3.59 -15.83 -5.07
N SER A 7 2.83 -16.92 -5.15
CA SER A 7 2.94 -18.10 -4.28
C SER A 7 4.31 -18.80 -4.37
N GLN A 8 5.06 -18.58 -5.45
CA GLN A 8 6.35 -19.23 -5.73
C GLN A 8 7.56 -18.32 -5.51
N MET A 9 7.37 -17.06 -5.12
CA MET A 9 8.46 -16.12 -4.95
C MET A 9 9.07 -16.23 -3.55
N SER A 10 10.40 -16.31 -3.49
CA SER A 10 11.21 -16.23 -2.28
C SER A 10 12.27 -15.14 -2.44
N LEU A 11 12.91 -14.72 -1.34
CA LEU A 11 14.03 -13.77 -1.43
C LEU A 11 15.19 -14.30 -2.29
N ASP A 12 15.39 -15.62 -2.33
CA ASP A 12 16.45 -16.24 -3.14
C ASP A 12 16.17 -16.18 -4.65
N THR A 13 14.89 -16.15 -5.03
CA THR A 13 14.44 -16.12 -6.43
C THR A 13 13.96 -14.73 -6.88
N TYR A 14 14.01 -13.77 -5.96
CA TYR A 14 13.57 -12.40 -6.19
C TYR A 14 14.40 -11.72 -7.29
N THR A 15 13.72 -10.99 -8.16
CA THR A 15 14.33 -10.09 -9.13
C THR A 15 13.56 -8.77 -9.15
N PHE A 16 14.28 -7.65 -9.10
CA PHE A 16 13.66 -6.34 -9.09
C PHE A 16 12.82 -6.08 -10.35
N PRO A 17 11.51 -5.77 -10.21
CA PRO A 17 10.61 -5.62 -11.36
C PRO A 17 10.82 -4.27 -12.07
N HIS A 18 11.80 -4.20 -12.98
CA HIS A 18 12.15 -2.96 -13.68
C HIS A 18 11.48 -2.77 -15.05
N SER A 19 10.58 -3.68 -15.47
CA SER A 19 9.99 -3.66 -16.83
C SER A 19 9.11 -2.43 -17.11
N ARG A 20 8.52 -1.84 -16.06
CA ARG A 20 7.69 -0.63 -16.13
C ARG A 20 8.42 0.65 -15.72
N LEU A 21 9.71 0.53 -15.36
CA LEU A 21 10.57 1.67 -15.09
C LEU A 21 11.11 2.23 -16.39
N ARG A 22 10.69 3.44 -16.75
CA ARG A 22 11.24 4.15 -17.89
C ARG A 22 12.67 4.59 -17.58
N ARG A 23 13.65 3.99 -18.27
CA ARG A 23 15.06 4.25 -17.99
C ARG A 23 15.66 5.46 -18.70
N ARG A 24 14.86 6.25 -19.41
CA ARG A 24 15.32 7.46 -20.14
C ARG A 24 14.37 8.62 -19.89
N LEU A 25 14.93 9.76 -19.51
CA LEU A 25 14.19 11.02 -19.39
C LEU A 25 13.76 11.54 -20.76
N THR A 26 12.60 12.18 -20.79
CA THR A 26 12.14 12.93 -21.98
C THR A 26 12.58 14.40 -21.92
N SER A 27 12.74 14.95 -20.71
CA SER A 27 13.21 16.31 -20.49
C SER A 27 14.56 16.28 -19.74
N PRO A 28 15.71 16.51 -20.41
CA PRO A 28 17.03 16.38 -19.80
C PRO A 28 17.29 17.27 -18.58
N ASP A 29 16.59 18.40 -18.49
CA ASP A 29 16.64 19.38 -17.40
C ASP A 29 15.90 18.93 -16.14
N ARG A 30 14.97 17.97 -16.26
CA ARG A 30 14.19 17.48 -15.13
C ARG A 30 14.95 16.46 -14.28
N THR A 31 14.50 16.32 -13.04
CA THR A 31 14.98 15.30 -12.10
C THR A 31 14.09 14.06 -12.21
N PRO A 32 14.63 12.85 -12.44
CA PRO A 32 13.83 11.64 -12.49
C PRO A 32 13.22 11.35 -11.12
N LEU A 33 11.94 10.99 -11.07
CA LEU A 33 11.20 10.68 -9.85
C LEU A 33 10.56 9.31 -9.95
N VAL A 34 10.71 8.50 -8.91
CA VAL A 34 10.03 7.22 -8.75
C VAL A 34 9.17 7.27 -7.48
N LEU A 35 7.87 6.99 -7.66
CA LEU A 35 6.88 7.06 -6.58
C LEU A 35 6.65 5.66 -5.98
N ILE A 36 6.82 5.53 -4.67
CA ILE A 36 6.63 4.26 -3.96
C ILE A 36 5.43 4.39 -3.03
N ALA A 37 4.37 3.60 -3.24
CA ALA A 37 3.27 3.51 -2.28
C ALA A 37 3.41 2.22 -1.46
N CYS A 38 3.86 2.35 -0.22
CA CYS A 38 3.83 1.28 0.77
C CYS A 38 2.46 1.21 1.42
N GLY A 39 1.89 0.00 1.55
CA GLY A 39 0.56 -0.12 2.11
C GLY A 39 0.07 -1.54 2.29
N SER A 40 -1.00 -1.69 3.07
CA SER A 40 -1.61 -3.01 3.28
C SER A 40 -2.24 -3.54 1.98
N PHE A 41 -2.93 -2.71 1.20
CA PHE A 41 -3.63 -3.10 -0.03
C PHE A 41 -4.53 -4.35 0.13
N SER A 42 -5.42 -4.31 1.13
CA SER A 42 -6.23 -5.47 1.56
C SER A 42 -7.74 -5.19 1.47
N PRO A 43 -8.32 -5.10 0.26
CA PRO A 43 -7.67 -5.17 -1.06
C PRO A 43 -7.24 -3.78 -1.57
N ILE A 44 -6.49 -3.75 -2.67
CA ILE A 44 -6.27 -2.53 -3.46
C ILE A 44 -7.60 -1.99 -4.03
N THR A 45 -7.69 -0.68 -4.21
CA THR A 45 -8.91 0.01 -4.71
C THR A 45 -8.54 1.06 -5.75
N PHE A 46 -9.55 1.61 -6.46
CA PHE A 46 -9.31 2.72 -7.39
C PHE A 46 -8.78 3.98 -6.71
N LEU A 47 -9.01 4.17 -5.40
CA LEU A 47 -8.42 5.27 -4.64
C LEU A 47 -6.89 5.20 -4.66
N HIS A 48 -6.32 4.01 -4.41
CA HIS A 48 -4.86 3.81 -4.43
C HIS A 48 -4.27 4.09 -5.82
N LEU A 49 -4.93 3.61 -6.88
CA LEU A 49 -4.49 3.86 -8.25
C LEU A 49 -4.60 5.34 -8.61
N ARG A 50 -5.67 6.02 -8.16
CA ARG A 50 -5.89 7.44 -8.42
C ARG A 50 -4.82 8.32 -7.78
N MET A 51 -4.30 7.94 -6.61
CA MET A 51 -3.21 8.67 -5.95
C MET A 51 -1.96 8.78 -6.83
N PHE A 52 -1.62 7.72 -7.59
CA PHE A 52 -0.48 7.76 -8.51
C PHE A 52 -0.69 8.77 -9.63
N GLU A 53 -1.85 8.73 -10.28
CA GLU A 53 -2.18 9.66 -11.37
C GLU A 53 -2.17 11.11 -10.88
N MET A 54 -2.74 11.38 -9.69
CA MET A 54 -2.70 12.71 -9.09
C MET A 54 -1.28 13.19 -8.78
N ALA A 55 -0.42 12.29 -8.27
CA ALA A 55 0.97 12.62 -7.99
C ALA A 55 1.80 12.84 -9.25
N ALA A 56 1.55 12.06 -10.31
CA ALA A 56 2.19 12.25 -11.60
C ALA A 56 1.80 13.58 -12.25
N ASP A 57 0.51 13.93 -12.25
CA ASP A 57 0.03 15.23 -12.73
C ASP A 57 0.65 16.38 -11.92
N TYR A 58 0.62 16.29 -10.58
CA TYR A 58 1.21 17.32 -9.73
C TYR A 58 2.70 17.51 -10.00
N ALA A 59 3.47 16.42 -10.05
CA ALA A 59 4.89 16.46 -10.34
C ALA A 59 5.16 17.10 -11.72
N ARG A 60 4.37 16.75 -12.73
CA ARG A 60 4.52 17.29 -14.10
C ARG A 60 4.33 18.80 -14.16
N PHE A 61 3.28 19.32 -13.52
CA PHE A 61 2.86 20.72 -13.68
C PHE A 61 3.45 21.68 -12.65
N ASN A 62 3.79 21.20 -11.44
CA ASN A 62 4.12 22.07 -10.30
C ASN A 62 5.55 21.89 -9.79
N THR A 63 6.33 21.00 -10.40
CA THR A 63 7.68 20.67 -9.91
C THR A 63 8.68 20.49 -11.05
N GLN A 64 9.95 20.34 -10.67
CA GLN A 64 11.08 20.07 -11.58
C GLN A 64 11.21 18.56 -11.88
N PHE A 65 10.31 17.73 -11.36
CA PHE A 65 10.40 16.29 -11.48
C PHE A 65 9.76 15.77 -12.76
N GLU A 66 10.30 14.67 -13.26
CA GLU A 66 9.70 13.84 -14.29
C GLU A 66 9.48 12.45 -13.70
N VAL A 67 8.22 12.03 -13.56
CA VAL A 67 7.91 10.69 -13.10
C VAL A 67 8.36 9.67 -14.16
N VAL A 68 9.21 8.73 -13.75
CA VAL A 68 9.78 7.70 -14.64
C VAL A 68 9.32 6.29 -14.26
N GLY A 69 8.69 6.12 -13.10
CA GLY A 69 8.09 4.87 -12.69
C GLY A 69 7.39 5.03 -11.34
N ALA A 70 6.61 4.03 -11.00
CA ALA A 70 5.95 3.93 -9.70
C ALA A 70 5.83 2.47 -9.27
N TYR A 71 5.76 2.25 -7.96
CA TYR A 71 5.64 0.92 -7.39
C TYR A 71 4.64 0.88 -6.24
N LEU A 72 3.81 -0.16 -6.27
CA LEU A 72 3.09 -0.65 -5.10
C LEU A 72 4.01 -1.60 -4.33
N SER A 73 4.19 -1.36 -3.03
CA SER A 73 4.93 -2.26 -2.14
C SER A 73 4.01 -2.72 -1.01
N CYS A 74 3.67 -4.01 -1.03
CA CYS A 74 2.74 -4.58 -0.07
C CYS A 74 3.48 -4.88 1.23
N VAL A 75 2.93 -4.45 2.37
CA VAL A 75 3.51 -4.80 3.68
C VAL A 75 3.60 -6.31 3.86
N GLY A 76 4.60 -6.80 4.59
CA GLY A 76 4.70 -8.21 4.99
C GLY A 76 3.64 -8.63 5.99
N ASP A 77 3.41 -9.94 6.12
CA ASP A 77 2.37 -10.49 7.02
C ASP A 77 2.69 -10.31 8.52
N ALA A 78 3.96 -10.06 8.86
CA ALA A 78 4.39 -9.69 10.21
C ALA A 78 3.82 -8.35 10.71
N TYR A 79 3.20 -7.54 9.84
CA TYR A 79 2.52 -6.31 10.25
C TYR A 79 1.31 -6.56 11.18
N LYS A 80 0.79 -7.80 11.25
CA LYS A 80 -0.25 -8.27 12.20
C LYS A 80 -1.49 -7.37 12.29
N LYS A 81 -1.84 -6.65 11.23
CA LYS A 81 -3.06 -5.84 11.16
C LYS A 81 -4.30 -6.74 11.14
N THR A 82 -5.31 -6.40 11.92
CA THR A 82 -6.57 -7.15 11.97
C THR A 82 -7.25 -7.22 10.59
N GLY A 83 -7.60 -8.43 10.15
CA GLY A 83 -8.24 -8.67 8.86
C GLY A 83 -7.33 -8.46 7.65
N LEU A 84 -6.00 -8.50 7.84
CA LEU A 84 -5.02 -8.53 6.76
C LEU A 84 -5.00 -9.94 6.15
N VAL A 85 -5.33 -10.05 4.87
CA VAL A 85 -5.16 -11.32 4.13
C VAL A 85 -3.68 -11.52 3.81
N LYS A 86 -3.27 -12.78 3.57
CA LYS A 86 -1.88 -13.14 3.28
C LYS A 86 -1.25 -12.26 2.20
N ALA A 87 0.03 -11.96 2.33
CA ALA A 87 0.74 -11.04 1.46
C ALA A 87 0.70 -11.46 0.00
N GLU A 88 0.78 -12.75 -0.26
CA GLU A 88 0.62 -13.36 -1.58
C GLU A 88 -0.64 -12.88 -2.30
N HIS A 89 -1.81 -12.98 -1.67
CA HIS A 89 -3.08 -12.53 -2.26
C HIS A 89 -3.06 -11.02 -2.55
N ARG A 90 -2.43 -10.23 -1.67
CA ARG A 90 -2.35 -8.76 -1.82
C ARG A 90 -1.44 -8.37 -2.98
N VAL A 91 -0.29 -9.02 -3.11
CA VAL A 91 0.63 -8.86 -4.25
C VAL A 91 -0.07 -9.26 -5.56
N ASN A 92 -0.79 -10.37 -5.57
CA ASN A 92 -1.54 -10.85 -6.75
C ASN A 92 -2.66 -9.86 -7.14
N MET A 93 -3.48 -9.41 -6.18
CA MET A 93 -4.51 -8.39 -6.40
C MET A 93 -3.90 -7.06 -6.90
N CYS A 94 -2.79 -6.61 -6.33
CA CYS A 94 -2.08 -5.43 -6.82
C CYS A 94 -1.61 -5.61 -8.26
N SER A 95 -1.03 -6.77 -8.60
CA SER A 95 -0.53 -7.06 -9.94
C SER A 95 -1.64 -7.05 -10.99
N LEU A 96 -2.79 -7.66 -10.65
CA LEU A 96 -4.01 -7.62 -11.45
C LEU A 96 -4.54 -6.19 -11.61
N ALA A 97 -4.55 -5.41 -10.53
CA ALA A 97 -5.04 -4.03 -10.54
C ALA A 97 -4.23 -3.11 -11.48
N VAL A 98 -2.93 -3.34 -11.60
CA VAL A 98 -2.05 -2.53 -12.45
C VAL A 98 -1.75 -3.18 -13.79
N GLN A 99 -2.39 -4.29 -14.18
CA GLN A 99 -2.05 -5.00 -15.43
C GLN A 99 -2.11 -4.10 -16.67
N GLY A 100 -3.08 -3.17 -16.71
CA GLY A 100 -3.25 -2.19 -17.78
C GLY A 100 -2.39 -0.93 -17.67
N SER A 101 -1.63 -0.75 -16.59
CA SER A 101 -0.71 0.38 -16.43
C SER A 101 0.63 0.12 -17.11
N SER A 102 1.14 1.13 -17.82
CA SER A 102 2.46 1.09 -18.46
C SER A 102 3.60 1.52 -17.54
N TRP A 103 3.32 2.09 -16.37
CA TRP A 103 4.30 2.81 -15.55
C TRP A 103 4.25 2.51 -14.04
N ILE A 104 3.19 1.85 -13.58
CA ILE A 104 3.05 1.41 -12.18
C ILE A 104 3.35 -0.08 -12.10
N GLY A 105 4.38 -0.48 -11.36
CA GLY A 105 4.72 -1.87 -11.04
C GLY A 105 4.27 -2.30 -9.65
N VAL A 106 4.46 -3.58 -9.35
CA VAL A 106 4.35 -4.13 -7.99
C VAL A 106 5.71 -4.71 -7.65
N ASP A 107 6.27 -4.32 -6.51
CA ASP A 107 7.48 -4.93 -5.97
C ASP A 107 7.11 -5.81 -4.77
N PRO A 108 7.27 -7.14 -4.87
CA PRO A 108 6.96 -8.05 -3.77
C PRO A 108 8.03 -8.06 -2.68
N TRP A 109 9.18 -7.40 -2.84
CA TRP A 109 10.34 -7.51 -1.94
C TRP A 109 9.98 -7.31 -0.46
N GLU A 110 9.19 -6.28 -0.13
CA GLU A 110 8.73 -6.03 1.25
C GLU A 110 7.89 -7.20 1.79
N ALA A 111 7.00 -7.75 0.97
CA ALA A 111 6.11 -8.85 1.32
C ALA A 111 6.81 -10.20 1.49
N LEU A 112 8.00 -10.38 0.87
CA LEU A 112 8.77 -11.61 0.95
C LEU A 112 9.55 -11.77 2.27
N HIS A 113 9.63 -10.72 3.09
CA HIS A 113 10.29 -10.79 4.39
C HIS A 113 9.36 -11.36 5.46
N GLU A 114 9.88 -12.28 6.27
CA GLU A 114 9.15 -12.84 7.42
C GLU A 114 9.00 -11.85 8.57
N GLU A 115 9.91 -10.87 8.68
CA GLU A 115 9.90 -9.84 9.71
C GLU A 115 9.28 -8.54 9.22
N TYR A 116 8.81 -7.72 10.16
CA TYR A 116 8.33 -6.38 9.82
C TYR A 116 9.49 -5.49 9.38
N LEU A 117 9.32 -4.83 8.23
CA LEU A 117 10.25 -3.85 7.70
C LEU A 117 9.72 -2.43 7.89
N GLU A 118 10.63 -1.54 8.27
CA GLU A 118 10.34 -0.10 8.29
C GLU A 118 10.31 0.43 6.86
N THR A 119 9.38 1.34 6.57
CA THR A 119 9.25 1.99 5.24
C THR A 119 10.56 2.58 4.74
N ALA A 120 11.40 3.13 5.63
CA ALA A 120 12.72 3.66 5.26
C ALA A 120 13.60 2.60 4.58
N LYS A 121 13.63 1.36 5.10
CA LYS A 121 14.39 0.25 4.50
C LYS A 121 13.85 -0.15 3.13
N VAL A 122 12.53 -0.05 2.95
CA VAL A 122 11.89 -0.29 1.64
C VAL A 122 12.32 0.77 0.63
N LEU A 123 12.31 2.05 1.02
CA LEU A 123 12.78 3.15 0.15
C LEU A 123 14.27 3.03 -0.17
N ASP A 124 15.10 2.66 0.80
CA ASP A 124 16.53 2.41 0.60
C ASP A 124 16.78 1.25 -0.36
N HIS A 125 15.97 0.18 -0.29
CA HIS A 125 16.00 -0.91 -1.25
C HIS A 125 15.72 -0.43 -2.67
N PHE A 126 14.64 0.35 -2.89
CA PHE A 126 14.36 0.95 -4.21
C PHE A 126 15.50 1.86 -4.69
N ASN A 127 16.10 2.64 -3.79
CA ASN A 127 17.24 3.49 -4.13
C ASN A 127 18.42 2.64 -4.61
N ARG A 128 18.77 1.57 -3.88
CA ARG A 128 19.84 0.65 -4.27
C ARG A 128 19.55 -0.01 -5.61
N GLU A 129 18.37 -0.58 -5.79
CA GLU A 129 18.02 -1.26 -7.05
C GLU A 129 18.07 -0.32 -8.25
N ILE A 130 17.53 0.89 -8.12
CA ILE A 130 17.39 1.81 -9.25
C ILE A 130 18.67 2.61 -9.50
N ASN A 131 19.31 3.12 -8.45
CA ASN A 131 20.45 4.04 -8.60
C ASN A 131 21.79 3.31 -8.56
N GLU A 132 21.93 2.24 -7.77
CA GLU A 132 23.20 1.50 -7.65
C GLU A 132 23.26 0.34 -8.64
N ASN A 133 22.31 -0.60 -8.57
CA ASN A 133 22.32 -1.81 -9.41
C ASN A 133 22.02 -1.49 -10.87
N LEU A 134 20.98 -0.68 -11.11
CA LEU A 134 20.59 -0.27 -12.45
C LEU A 134 21.37 0.95 -12.96
N GLY A 135 22.07 1.68 -12.09
CA GLY A 135 22.91 2.85 -12.42
C GLY A 135 22.14 4.15 -12.69
N GLY A 136 20.88 4.26 -12.27
CA GLY A 136 20.03 5.43 -12.49
C GLY A 136 19.41 5.52 -13.89
N VAL A 137 18.94 6.71 -14.24
CA VAL A 137 18.12 7.00 -15.43
C VAL A 137 18.92 7.78 -16.46
N TYR A 138 18.90 7.36 -17.72
CA TYR A 138 19.61 8.04 -18.81
C TYR A 138 19.05 9.43 -19.11
N VAL A 139 19.95 10.36 -19.40
CA VAL A 139 19.68 11.74 -19.80
C VAL A 139 19.94 11.89 -21.30
N GLY A 140 18.90 12.15 -22.10
CA GLY A 140 19.03 12.27 -23.55
C GLY A 140 19.77 11.06 -24.16
N ASP A 141 20.55 11.26 -25.21
CA ASP A 141 21.31 10.19 -25.88
C ASP A 141 22.82 10.21 -25.60
N SER A 142 23.28 11.09 -24.70
CA SER A 142 24.71 11.27 -24.38
C SER A 142 25.33 10.08 -23.62
N GLY A 143 24.51 9.16 -23.11
CA GLY A 143 24.94 8.08 -22.22
C GLY A 143 25.07 8.50 -20.75
N GLU A 144 24.93 9.80 -20.45
CA GLU A 144 24.87 10.33 -19.08
C GLU A 144 23.67 9.76 -18.33
N ARG A 145 23.81 9.60 -17.00
CA ARG A 145 22.74 9.14 -16.12
C ARG A 145 22.59 10.03 -14.90
N LYS A 146 21.35 10.20 -14.45
CA LYS A 146 20.99 10.87 -13.20
C LYS A 146 20.41 9.86 -12.21
N PRO A 147 20.72 10.00 -10.90
CA PRO A 147 20.01 9.24 -9.88
C PRO A 147 18.53 9.66 -9.87
N ALA A 148 17.64 8.67 -9.82
CA ALA A 148 16.22 8.90 -9.60
C ALA A 148 15.99 9.27 -8.14
N ARG A 149 15.19 10.30 -7.90
CA ARG A 149 14.66 10.59 -6.58
C ARG A 149 13.61 9.54 -6.24
N ILE A 150 13.83 8.83 -5.14
CA ILE A 150 12.84 7.89 -4.59
C ILE A 150 11.97 8.66 -3.60
N ALA A 151 10.65 8.58 -3.77
CA ALA A 151 9.74 9.27 -2.87
C ALA A 151 8.56 8.40 -2.47
N LEU A 152 8.26 8.41 -1.18
CA LEU A 152 7.08 7.77 -0.61
C LEU A 152 5.83 8.52 -1.05
N LEU A 153 4.85 7.83 -1.63
CA LEU A 153 3.52 8.34 -1.92
C LEU A 153 2.55 7.79 -0.87
N ALA A 154 2.08 8.66 0.02
CA ALA A 154 1.25 8.27 1.16
C ALA A 154 -0.02 9.12 1.29
N GLY A 155 -1.12 8.50 1.73
CA GLY A 155 -2.30 9.26 2.21
C GLY A 155 -2.01 9.97 3.54
N ALA A 156 -2.80 11.00 3.88
CA ALA A 156 -2.64 11.77 5.12
C ALA A 156 -2.60 10.88 6.38
N ASP A 157 -3.50 9.90 6.44
CA ASP A 157 -3.65 8.95 7.56
C ASP A 157 -2.35 8.15 7.84
N LEU A 158 -1.61 7.80 6.78
CA LEU A 158 -0.37 7.04 6.91
C LEU A 158 0.75 7.90 7.51
N ILE A 159 0.82 9.17 7.11
CA ILE A 159 1.84 10.11 7.60
C ILE A 159 1.62 10.39 9.08
N GLN A 160 0.37 10.59 9.49
CA GLN A 160 0.06 10.81 10.91
C GLN A 160 0.45 9.60 11.76
N THR A 161 0.21 8.38 11.27
CA THR A 161 0.61 7.15 11.96
C THR A 161 2.15 7.03 12.09
N MET A 162 2.90 7.51 11.10
CA MET A 162 4.38 7.54 11.17
C MET A 162 4.90 8.62 12.12
N SER A 163 4.22 9.77 12.21
CA SER A 163 4.58 10.86 13.12
C SER A 163 4.20 10.58 14.58
N THR A 164 3.22 9.70 14.84
CA THR A 164 2.82 9.31 16.20
C THR A 164 2.28 7.87 16.21
N PRO A 165 3.10 6.87 16.55
CA PRO A 165 2.67 5.47 16.60
C PRO A 165 1.47 5.27 17.54
N GLY A 166 0.37 4.71 17.02
CA GLY A 166 -0.82 4.38 17.81
C GLY A 166 -1.96 5.40 17.81
N ARG A 167 -1.87 6.50 17.05
CA ARG A 167 -2.94 7.52 16.94
C ARG A 167 -3.61 7.46 15.57
N THR A 168 -4.94 7.34 15.54
CA THR A 168 -5.76 7.41 14.33
C THR A 168 -6.42 8.80 14.25
N GLY A 169 -6.20 9.53 13.16
CA GLY A 169 -6.73 10.88 12.94
C GLY A 169 -6.58 11.30 11.47
N THR A 170 -7.17 12.45 11.11
CA THR A 170 -7.15 13.01 9.74
C THR A 170 -6.58 14.44 9.70
N ASP A 171 -5.96 14.91 10.79
CA ASP A 171 -5.43 16.27 10.85
C ASP A 171 -4.04 16.32 10.20
N ILE A 172 -4.04 16.66 8.91
CA ILE A 172 -2.82 16.79 8.13
C ILE A 172 -1.93 17.93 8.65
N ASP A 173 -2.52 18.99 9.20
CA ASP A 173 -1.75 20.13 9.69
C ASP A 173 -0.96 19.75 10.96
N GLU A 174 -1.54 18.93 11.83
CA GLU A 174 -0.86 18.33 12.98
C GLU A 174 0.29 17.39 12.53
N ALA A 175 0.04 16.51 11.55
CA ALA A 175 1.07 15.60 11.03
C ALA A 175 2.23 16.37 10.36
N LEU A 176 1.93 17.41 9.60
CA LEU A 176 2.94 18.28 8.97
C LEU A 176 3.69 19.11 10.00
N SER A 177 3.06 19.49 11.11
CA SER A 177 3.72 20.19 12.22
C SER A 177 4.84 19.35 12.85
N ALA A 178 4.67 18.03 12.94
CA ALA A 178 5.72 17.12 13.39
C ALA A 178 6.87 16.94 12.37
N LEU A 179 6.62 17.26 11.09
CA LEU A 179 7.57 17.06 9.98
C LEU A 179 8.12 18.38 9.41
N GLN A 180 8.01 19.50 10.15
CA GLN A 180 8.39 20.84 9.67
C GLN A 180 9.85 20.93 9.19
N SER A 181 10.78 20.19 9.79
CA SER A 181 12.18 20.14 9.35
C SER A 181 12.35 19.54 7.94
N TRP A 182 11.35 18.81 7.45
CA TRP A 182 11.34 18.16 6.13
C TRP A 182 10.37 18.82 5.15
N LYS A 183 9.77 19.97 5.49
CA LYS A 183 8.70 20.62 4.71
C LYS A 183 9.07 20.85 3.24
N ASP A 184 10.34 21.15 2.94
CA ASP A 184 10.80 21.42 1.57
C ASP A 184 10.94 20.13 0.73
N ASN A 185 10.85 18.98 1.39
CA ASN A 185 10.84 17.65 0.79
C ASN A 185 9.44 16.99 0.88
N ILE A 186 8.40 17.76 1.23
CA ILE A 186 7.02 17.30 1.40
C ILE A 186 6.13 18.06 0.40
N TRP A 187 5.51 17.32 -0.52
CA TRP A 187 4.51 17.87 -1.45
C TRP A 187 3.12 17.37 -1.10
N VAL A 188 2.24 18.27 -0.67
CA VAL A 188 0.84 17.98 -0.34
C VAL A 188 -0.03 18.13 -1.59
N ILE A 189 -0.78 17.08 -1.96
CA ILE A 189 -1.58 17.07 -3.20
C ILE A 189 -3.08 17.00 -2.89
N GLN A 190 -3.77 18.12 -3.04
CA GLN A 190 -5.20 18.16 -2.79
C GLN A 190 -6.00 17.28 -3.76
N GLN A 191 -6.90 16.48 -3.19
CA GLN A 191 -7.81 15.65 -3.96
C GLN A 191 -8.99 16.47 -4.46
N LEU A 192 -8.99 16.78 -5.76
CA LEU A 192 -10.05 17.57 -6.40
C LEU A 192 -11.39 16.82 -6.49
N VAL A 193 -11.36 15.49 -6.55
CA VAL A 193 -12.56 14.63 -6.59
C VAL A 193 -12.53 13.68 -5.42
N GLN A 194 -13.48 13.84 -4.49
CA GLN A 194 -13.58 12.97 -3.32
C GLN A 194 -13.94 11.54 -3.75
N ASN A 195 -13.00 10.63 -3.53
CA ASN A 195 -13.18 9.19 -3.64
C ASN A 195 -12.80 8.63 -2.27
N ASP A 196 -13.81 8.26 -1.49
CA ASP A 196 -13.69 7.84 -0.10
C ASP A 196 -13.75 6.31 0.05
N ILE A 197 -13.49 5.59 -1.05
CA ILE A 197 -13.54 4.13 -1.14
C ILE A 197 -12.24 3.51 -0.62
N SER A 198 -12.21 3.31 0.70
CA SER A 198 -11.12 2.64 1.40
C SER A 198 -11.26 1.12 1.38
N SER A 199 -10.14 0.40 1.55
CA SER A 199 -10.16 -1.06 1.68
C SER A 199 -11.06 -1.53 2.83
N THR A 200 -11.19 -0.75 3.91
CA THR A 200 -12.09 -1.07 5.03
C THR A 200 -13.56 -1.06 4.62
N LYS A 201 -13.98 -0.08 3.78
CA LYS A 201 -15.34 -0.06 3.21
C LYS A 201 -15.56 -1.23 2.24
N VAL A 202 -14.56 -1.55 1.41
CA VAL A 202 -14.64 -2.71 0.51
C VAL A 202 -14.82 -4.01 1.29
N ARG A 203 -14.01 -4.25 2.34
CA ARG A 203 -14.18 -5.41 3.22
C ARG A 203 -15.50 -5.41 3.98
N LEU A 204 -16.10 -4.26 4.24
CA LEU A 204 -17.43 -4.16 4.87
C LEU A 204 -18.54 -4.57 3.90
N PHE A 205 -18.43 -4.20 2.63
CA PHE A 205 -19.40 -4.59 1.59
C PHE A 205 -19.34 -6.08 1.31
N LEU A 206 -18.14 -6.65 1.20
CA LEU A 206 -17.96 -8.10 1.04
C LEU A 206 -18.62 -8.89 2.18
N ARG A 207 -18.37 -8.51 3.44
CA ARG A 207 -19.01 -9.14 4.62
C ARG A 207 -20.52 -8.94 4.72
N ARG A 208 -21.12 -8.10 3.85
CA ARG A 208 -22.56 -7.86 3.80
C ARG A 208 -23.19 -8.40 2.52
N ASP A 209 -22.46 -9.23 1.78
CA ASP A 209 -22.84 -9.74 0.46
C ASP A 209 -23.23 -8.62 -0.53
N MET A 210 -22.62 -7.44 -0.37
CA MET A 210 -22.83 -6.30 -1.24
C MET A 210 -21.78 -6.25 -2.34
N SER A 211 -22.21 -5.82 -3.53
CA SER A 211 -21.30 -5.68 -4.67
C SER A 211 -20.20 -4.63 -4.42
N ILE A 212 -18.98 -4.98 -4.81
CA ILE A 212 -17.82 -4.08 -4.84
C ILE A 212 -17.40 -3.70 -6.27
N ARG A 213 -18.20 -4.06 -7.27
CA ARG A 213 -17.92 -3.71 -8.67
C ARG A 213 -17.87 -2.19 -8.81
N TYR A 214 -16.95 -1.70 -9.64
CA TYR A 214 -16.64 -0.28 -9.83
C TYR A 214 -15.99 0.44 -8.63
N LEU A 215 -15.79 -0.24 -7.50
CA LEU A 215 -15.01 0.27 -6.36
C LEU A 215 -13.53 -0.16 -6.43
N VAL A 216 -13.30 -1.31 -7.05
CA VAL A 216 -11.99 -1.89 -7.34
C VAL A 216 -11.93 -2.38 -8.80
N PRO A 217 -10.74 -2.62 -9.37
CA PRO A 217 -10.62 -3.17 -10.73
C PRO A 217 -11.33 -4.52 -10.87
N GLU A 218 -11.99 -4.74 -12.00
CA GLU A 218 -12.75 -5.97 -12.28
C GLU A 218 -11.93 -7.27 -12.10
N PRO A 219 -10.66 -7.38 -12.55
CA PRO A 219 -9.84 -8.56 -12.28
C PRO A 219 -9.59 -8.83 -10.79
N VAL A 220 -9.61 -7.79 -9.95
CA VAL A 220 -9.47 -7.94 -8.50
C VAL A 220 -10.77 -8.47 -7.89
N VAL A 221 -11.93 -8.06 -8.41
CA VAL A 221 -13.23 -8.63 -8.00
C VAL A 221 -13.25 -10.13 -8.27
N GLN A 222 -12.89 -10.54 -9.48
CA GLN A 222 -12.83 -11.95 -9.88
C GLN A 222 -11.87 -12.74 -8.99
N TYR A 223 -10.67 -12.22 -8.74
CA TYR A 223 -9.71 -12.87 -7.86
C TYR A 223 -10.23 -13.05 -6.43
N ILE A 224 -10.92 -12.05 -5.88
CA ILE A 224 -11.55 -12.13 -4.55
C ILE A 224 -12.62 -13.22 -4.51
N GLU A 225 -13.51 -13.24 -5.50
CA GLU A 225 -14.60 -14.23 -5.63
C GLU A 225 -14.03 -15.66 -5.79
N GLU A 226 -13.03 -15.85 -6.65
CA GLU A 226 -12.41 -17.16 -6.91
C GLU A 226 -11.66 -17.74 -5.71
N ASN A 227 -11.08 -16.89 -4.86
CA ASN A 227 -10.28 -17.30 -3.70
C ASN A 227 -11.06 -17.25 -2.37
N GLY A 228 -12.36 -16.88 -2.38
CA GLY A 228 -13.18 -16.76 -1.16
C GLY A 228 -12.59 -15.80 -0.13
N LEU A 229 -12.04 -14.66 -0.58
CA LEU A 229 -11.37 -13.72 0.31
C LEU A 229 -12.36 -12.78 1.00
N PHE A 230 -12.11 -12.49 2.27
CA PHE A 230 -12.85 -11.53 3.11
C PHE A 230 -14.26 -11.96 3.58
N ASP A 231 -14.59 -13.25 3.49
CA ASP A 231 -15.81 -13.83 4.07
C ASP A 231 -15.79 -13.87 5.60
N GLU A 232 -16.96 -14.05 6.24
CA GLU A 232 -17.15 -13.94 7.70
C GLU A 232 -16.22 -14.85 8.54
N ASP A 233 -15.76 -15.99 7.99
CA ASP A 233 -14.86 -16.95 8.65
C ASP A 233 -13.36 -16.64 8.48
N GLY A 234 -13.01 -15.65 7.65
CA GLY A 234 -11.64 -15.37 7.19
C GLY A 234 -10.73 -14.65 8.20
N ALA A 235 -11.21 -14.35 9.41
CA ALA A 235 -10.35 -13.87 10.49
C ALA A 235 -9.73 -15.01 11.33
N ALA A 236 -10.20 -16.25 11.18
CA ALA A 236 -9.81 -17.35 12.05
C ALA A 236 -9.99 -18.75 11.44
N SER A 237 -9.50 -19.04 10.23
CA SER A 237 -9.43 -20.45 9.79
C SER A 237 -8.40 -20.73 8.68
N THR A 238 -7.16 -21.01 9.06
CA THR A 238 -6.34 -21.97 8.30
C THR A 238 -5.80 -23.00 9.26
N GLY A 239 -6.44 -24.18 9.29
CA GLY A 239 -5.91 -25.36 9.96
C GLY A 239 -6.96 -26.31 10.53
N SER A 240 -7.60 -27.11 9.69
CA SER A 240 -7.71 -28.57 9.91
C SER A 240 -8.52 -29.23 8.79
N SER A 241 -7.84 -30.08 8.02
CA SER A 241 -8.44 -31.14 7.23
C SER A 241 -8.97 -32.24 8.15
N GLY A 242 -10.25 -32.61 8.01
CA GLY A 242 -10.79 -33.80 8.67
C GLY A 242 -12.27 -33.98 8.36
N GLY A 243 -12.58 -34.80 7.35
CA GLY A 243 -13.95 -35.18 7.07
C GLY A 243 -14.51 -36.11 8.15
N ASN A 244 -15.80 -35.98 8.45
CA ASN A 244 -16.70 -37.12 8.50
C ASN A 244 -18.17 -36.67 8.38
N ALA A 245 -18.94 -37.45 7.64
CA ALA A 245 -20.40 -37.35 7.51
C ALA A 245 -21.10 -38.01 8.71
N GLY A 246 -22.31 -37.58 9.05
CA GLY A 246 -23.21 -38.36 9.91
C GLY A 246 -24.28 -37.57 10.69
N ALA A 247 -25.43 -37.39 10.04
CA ALA A 247 -26.83 -37.33 10.50
C ALA A 247 -27.19 -37.26 12.01
N GLY A 248 -28.27 -36.49 12.31
CA GLY A 248 -29.19 -36.79 13.39
C GLY A 248 -29.97 -35.59 13.95
N ASP A 249 -31.25 -35.48 13.58
CA ASP A 249 -32.27 -34.59 14.16
C ASP A 249 -32.53 -34.86 15.66
N ALA A 250 -32.85 -33.81 16.43
CA ALA A 250 -33.88 -33.83 17.50
C ALA A 250 -34.10 -32.43 18.13
N GLU A 251 -35.34 -31.94 18.03
CA GLU A 251 -35.92 -30.86 18.83
C GLU A 251 -36.21 -31.31 20.27
N VAL A 252 -36.00 -30.43 21.28
CA VAL A 252 -36.77 -30.42 22.55
C VAL A 252 -36.85 -28.99 23.11
N GLU A 253 -38.07 -28.51 23.36
CA GLU A 253 -38.42 -27.31 24.14
C GLU A 253 -38.23 -27.48 25.66
N GLY A 254 -37.93 -26.37 26.38
CA GLY A 254 -38.02 -26.34 27.86
C GLY A 254 -37.77 -24.97 28.49
N LYS A 255 -38.81 -24.37 29.08
CA LYS A 255 -38.90 -23.05 29.77
C LYS A 255 -38.08 -22.95 31.09
N GLY A 256 -37.65 -21.72 31.46
CA GLY A 256 -37.60 -21.30 32.89
C GLY A 256 -36.63 -20.19 33.35
N LYS A 257 -37.15 -18.95 33.50
CA LYS A 257 -36.88 -17.86 34.50
C LYS A 257 -35.49 -17.64 35.16
N GLY A 258 -35.05 -16.35 35.18
CA GLY A 258 -34.66 -15.66 36.43
C GLY A 258 -33.30 -14.92 36.58
N ARG A 259 -33.24 -13.65 36.16
CA ARG A 259 -32.69 -12.40 36.80
C ARG A 259 -31.27 -12.30 37.49
N VAL A 260 -30.61 -11.15 37.19
CA VAL A 260 -29.54 -10.35 37.89
C VAL A 260 -28.10 -10.89 37.81
N GLY A 261 -27.03 -10.15 37.46
CA GLY A 261 -26.81 -8.73 37.12
C GLY A 261 -25.29 -8.40 37.03
N GLY A 262 -24.97 -7.14 36.65
CA GLY A 262 -23.61 -6.55 36.66
C GLY A 262 -22.69 -7.02 35.51
N THR A 263 -21.92 -6.21 34.81
CA THR A 263 -21.34 -4.89 35.07
C THR A 263 -21.04 -4.19 33.74
N THR A 264 -21.21 -2.88 33.73
CA THR A 264 -20.80 -1.95 32.67
C THR A 264 -19.29 -1.72 32.71
N GLY A 265 -18.60 -1.92 31.58
CA GLY A 265 -17.22 -1.52 31.33
C GLY A 265 -17.05 -1.17 29.84
N PRO A 266 -16.24 -0.16 29.49
CA PRO A 266 -16.43 0.59 28.25
C PRO A 266 -15.98 -0.21 27.03
N VAL A 267 -16.90 -0.37 26.08
CA VAL A 267 -16.55 -0.70 24.70
C VAL A 267 -16.09 0.61 24.07
N GLY A 268 -14.78 0.88 24.08
CA GLY A 268 -14.20 1.89 23.17
C GLY A 268 -14.34 1.32 21.76
N GLY A 269 -15.24 1.79 20.90
CA GLY A 269 -15.41 3.20 20.52
C GLY A 269 -14.54 3.43 19.30
N MET A 270 -15.01 2.97 18.14
CA MET A 270 -15.39 3.82 16.99
C MET A 270 -14.17 4.30 16.18
N ALA A 271 -14.00 3.78 14.97
CA ALA A 271 -14.62 4.37 13.77
C ALA A 271 -14.31 5.87 13.67
N GLY A 272 -13.07 6.18 13.26
CA GLY A 272 -12.67 7.53 12.87
C GLY A 272 -13.03 7.76 11.41
N GLU A 273 -13.95 8.69 11.20
CA GLU A 273 -14.49 9.14 9.92
C GLU A 273 -13.43 9.76 9.00
N SER A 274 -13.55 9.45 7.71
CA SER A 274 -12.71 9.98 6.63
C SER A 274 -13.16 11.39 6.23
N LYS A 275 -12.32 12.40 6.46
CA LYS A 275 -12.30 13.63 5.66
C LYS A 275 -11.02 13.62 4.84
N GLY A 276 -11.19 13.59 3.52
CA GLY A 276 -10.11 13.33 2.58
C GLY A 276 -9.07 14.45 2.52
N VAL A 277 -7.80 14.05 2.61
CA VAL A 277 -6.64 14.76 2.05
C VAL A 277 -5.63 13.71 1.56
N SER A 278 -5.07 13.91 0.36
CA SER A 278 -4.28 12.94 -0.37
C SER A 278 -2.80 13.36 -0.44
N GLY A 279 -1.89 12.39 -0.41
CA GLY A 279 -0.52 12.50 -0.91
C GLY A 279 0.42 13.46 -0.18
N VAL A 280 1.36 12.92 0.60
CA VAL A 280 2.68 13.55 0.77
C VAL A 280 3.72 12.71 0.03
N VAL A 281 4.52 13.40 -0.78
CA VAL A 281 5.73 12.87 -1.41
C VAL A 281 6.90 13.23 -0.49
N GLY A 282 7.58 12.25 0.12
CA GLY A 282 8.72 12.47 1.02
C GLY A 282 9.93 11.61 0.61
N GLY A 283 11.14 12.18 0.56
CA GLY A 283 12.36 11.45 0.17
C GLY A 283 13.50 11.62 1.18
N SER A 284 14.27 10.56 1.41
CA SER A 284 15.52 10.58 2.17
C SER A 284 16.65 11.16 1.33
N SER A 285 17.41 12.10 1.89
CA SER A 285 18.69 12.55 1.33
C SER A 285 19.82 11.98 2.18
N SER A 286 20.61 11.06 1.63
CA SER A 286 21.90 10.67 2.21
C SER A 286 23.03 11.43 1.51
N GLY A 287 23.86 12.12 2.31
CA GLY A 287 25.26 12.40 1.98
C GLY A 287 25.64 13.82 1.53
N ALA A 288 26.20 14.60 2.46
CA ALA A 288 27.33 15.48 2.17
C ALA A 288 28.22 15.57 3.44
N GLY A 289 29.40 14.95 3.38
CA GLY A 289 30.40 15.00 4.44
C GLY A 289 31.02 16.39 4.56
N ASN A 290 31.20 16.86 5.79
CA ASN A 290 31.99 18.06 6.07
C ASN A 290 33.49 17.73 5.98
N PRO A 291 34.32 18.59 5.36
CA PRO A 291 35.76 18.50 5.50
C PRO A 291 36.21 19.01 6.89
N PRO A 292 37.36 18.58 7.42
CA PRO A 292 37.84 19.01 8.72
C PRO A 292 38.32 20.47 8.67
N ALA A 293 37.92 21.25 9.67
CA ALA A 293 38.47 22.58 9.92
C ALA A 293 39.89 22.44 10.46
N GLY A 294 40.82 23.24 9.90
CA GLY A 294 42.14 23.49 10.46
C GLY A 294 42.13 24.50 11.59
#